data_AF-A0A437KT58-F1
#
_entry.id   AF-A0A437KT58-F1
#
_cell.length_a   1.000
_cell.length_b   1.000
_cell.length_c   1.000
_cell.angle_alpha   90.00
_cell.angle_beta   90.00
_cell.angle_gamma   90.00
#
_symmetry.space_group_name_H-M   'P 1'
#
loop_
_entity.id
_entity.type
_entity.pdbx_description
1 polymer ?
#
loop_
_entity_poly.entity_id
_entity_poly.type
_entity_poly.pdbx_seq_one_letter_code
_entity_poly.pdbx_strand_id
1 'polypeptide(L)'
;MNYKYLLEMYDTLISEIQSPKMYATEQITTLLYNIVPQSYFIYQIDFVKINNKFQFKTTTAIHNLHPHAPAFKKIQSEPSKELLKWLPKIEKQLGIQYKNKSYVWEKDNPNQYIIVSCKLEELSRENLFFFYCNWSLKNELELTKRRIKEIISKLNTKELIHDFIHKKQSNIECFLNKLIRKINPETVESLYEFSTNDLEKDCFKLSYIYLEKLMCYIEKDYSKYLNKNCSVPLITLIETRDKIYDKYKEIKSGSTDLQLEPKLITLIDESLSKIIQLQLSQAITYNEVFYSIAFTTKLHDFIKNKKEQKLKIELKDYLLMLNFNSLDFFDYYTDRINKELDKEETEIEKIKLLYKFLKNTNQKYLVIDNKYHNKLPSAKKQITTWIEEEIYYLNQKRMLLPYTAPHTENKKNEGKLLTGFSVPQLSYFFGLLIQTGIIQPKTQRAIFRFIAKHFKTKMTDTISIDSLNSKYYNVETTTKNAVREKIIELLNLSKF
;
A
#
# COMPACT_ATOMS: atom_id res chain seq x y z
N MET A 1 -34.29 -6.25 -22.72
CA MET A 1 -34.66 -5.48 -21.52
C MET A 1 -33.83 -4.20 -21.47
N ASN A 2 -34.47 -3.04 -21.27
CA ASN A 2 -33.81 -1.75 -21.10
C ASN A 2 -33.50 -1.57 -19.60
N TYR A 3 -32.26 -1.79 -19.19
CA TYR A 3 -31.85 -1.66 -17.79
C TYR A 3 -31.61 -0.18 -17.43
N LYS A 4 -32.17 0.27 -16.31
CA LYS A 4 -31.97 1.58 -15.67
C LYS A 4 -30.51 1.84 -15.31
N TYR A 5 -29.73 0.80 -14.99
CA TYR A 5 -28.29 0.93 -14.79
C TYR A 5 -27.51 -0.38 -14.98
N LEU A 6 -26.19 -0.26 -15.15
CA LEU A 6 -25.29 -1.33 -15.65
C LEU A 6 -25.28 -2.64 -14.82
N LEU A 7 -25.60 -2.61 -13.53
CA LEU A 7 -25.60 -3.81 -12.66
C LEU A 7 -27.01 -4.24 -12.22
N GLU A 8 -28.07 -3.62 -12.75
CA GLU A 8 -29.46 -3.93 -12.37
C GLU A 8 -29.79 -5.42 -12.53
N MET A 9 -29.24 -6.09 -13.55
CA MET A 9 -29.46 -7.51 -13.76
C MET A 9 -28.83 -8.38 -12.65
N TYR A 10 -27.73 -7.94 -12.03
CA TYR A 10 -27.19 -8.63 -10.85
C TYR A 10 -28.10 -8.45 -9.63
N ASP A 11 -28.73 -7.28 -9.44
CA ASP A 11 -29.74 -7.09 -8.39
C ASP A 11 -30.97 -7.98 -8.64
N THR A 12 -31.44 -8.03 -9.89
CA THR A 12 -32.57 -8.87 -10.29
C THR A 12 -32.24 -10.34 -10.04
N LEU A 13 -31.10 -10.83 -10.51
CA LEU A 13 -30.66 -12.21 -10.28
C LEU A 13 -30.49 -12.53 -8.79
N ILE A 14 -29.91 -11.63 -7.99
CA ILE A 14 -29.79 -11.84 -6.54
C ILE A 14 -31.17 -11.93 -5.89
N SER A 15 -32.13 -11.10 -6.33
CA SER A 15 -33.52 -11.14 -5.85
C SER A 15 -34.23 -12.43 -6.28
N GLU A 16 -33.98 -12.89 -7.50
CA GLU A 16 -34.49 -14.15 -8.05
C GLU A 16 -33.91 -15.37 -7.31
N ILE A 17 -32.62 -15.36 -6.98
CA ILE A 17 -31.98 -16.41 -6.15
C ILE A 17 -32.65 -16.48 -4.77
N GLN A 18 -32.97 -15.33 -4.16
CA GLN A 18 -33.69 -15.28 -2.88
C GLN A 18 -35.17 -15.66 -2.98
N SER A 19 -35.73 -15.68 -4.19
CA SER A 19 -37.13 -16.03 -4.42
C SER A 19 -37.31 -16.90 -5.69
N PRO A 20 -36.79 -18.15 -5.69
CA PRO A 20 -36.77 -19.02 -6.88
C PRO A 20 -38.16 -19.40 -7.42
N LYS A 21 -39.22 -19.05 -6.69
CA LYS A 21 -40.62 -19.32 -7.01
C LYS A 21 -41.12 -18.57 -8.26
N MET A 22 -40.39 -17.55 -8.74
CA MET A 22 -40.86 -16.72 -9.86
C MET A 22 -40.78 -17.37 -11.25
N TYR A 23 -39.90 -18.36 -11.49
CA TYR A 23 -39.85 -19.08 -12.77
C TYR A 23 -40.45 -20.48 -12.64
N ALA A 24 -41.36 -20.82 -13.56
CA ALA A 24 -41.82 -22.18 -13.73
C ALA A 24 -40.67 -23.04 -14.29
N THR A 25 -40.48 -24.26 -13.76
CA THR A 25 -39.43 -25.20 -14.22
C THR A 25 -39.47 -25.40 -15.74
N GLU A 26 -40.65 -25.44 -16.34
CA GLU A 26 -40.86 -25.57 -17.79
C GLU A 26 -40.27 -24.41 -18.61
N GLN A 27 -40.33 -23.18 -18.08
CA GLN A 27 -39.76 -22.00 -18.73
C GLN A 27 -38.23 -22.07 -18.72
N ILE A 28 -37.64 -22.46 -17.58
CA ILE A 28 -36.19 -22.65 -17.46
C ILE A 28 -35.71 -23.75 -18.41
N THR A 29 -36.39 -24.89 -18.42
CA THR A 29 -36.03 -26.01 -19.30
C THR A 29 -36.10 -25.62 -20.77
N THR A 30 -37.16 -24.90 -21.19
CA THR A 30 -37.30 -24.39 -22.57
C THR A 30 -36.18 -23.43 -22.94
N LEU A 31 -35.82 -22.50 -22.03
CA LEU A 31 -34.70 -21.59 -22.23
C LEU A 31 -33.38 -22.35 -22.39
N LEU A 32 -33.09 -23.30 -21.49
CA LEU A 32 -31.87 -24.11 -21.53
C LEU A 32 -31.77 -24.96 -22.81
N TYR A 33 -32.89 -25.52 -23.31
CA TYR A 33 -32.90 -26.25 -24.58
C TYR A 33 -32.54 -25.38 -25.79
N ASN A 34 -32.99 -24.12 -25.81
CA ASN A 34 -32.62 -23.18 -26.87
C ASN A 34 -31.13 -22.82 -26.86
N ILE A 35 -30.47 -22.99 -25.71
CA ILE A 35 -29.05 -22.64 -25.51
C ILE A 35 -28.15 -23.84 -25.80
N VAL A 36 -28.50 -25.02 -25.26
CA VAL A 36 -27.70 -26.24 -25.42
C VAL A 36 -28.62 -27.37 -25.87
N PRO A 37 -28.63 -27.71 -27.17
CA PRO A 37 -29.54 -28.72 -27.72
C PRO A 37 -29.23 -30.15 -27.23
N GLN A 38 -28.08 -30.38 -26.59
CA GLN A 38 -27.68 -31.67 -26.03
C GLN A 38 -27.25 -31.53 -24.57
N SER A 39 -28.01 -32.17 -23.67
CA SER A 39 -27.71 -32.22 -22.24
C SER A 39 -26.96 -33.50 -21.90
N TYR A 40 -25.89 -33.40 -21.10
CA TYR A 40 -25.09 -34.57 -20.74
C TYR A 40 -24.27 -34.39 -19.46
N PHE A 41 -24.01 -35.50 -18.80
CA PHE A 41 -23.06 -35.62 -17.70
C PHE A 41 -21.68 -36.03 -18.20
N ILE A 42 -20.65 -35.50 -17.55
CA ILE A 42 -19.25 -35.73 -17.84
C ILE A 42 -18.63 -36.43 -16.64
N TYR A 43 -17.99 -37.57 -16.88
CA TYR A 43 -17.23 -38.32 -15.89
C TYR A 43 -15.76 -38.31 -16.29
N GLN A 44 -14.88 -37.77 -15.44
CA GLN A 44 -13.44 -37.84 -15.66
C GLN A 44 -12.89 -39.16 -15.12
N ILE A 45 -11.94 -39.73 -15.85
CA ILE A 45 -11.23 -40.95 -15.52
C ILE A 45 -9.74 -40.66 -15.56
N ASP A 46 -9.09 -40.90 -14.41
CA ASP A 46 -7.66 -40.75 -14.23
C ASP A 46 -7.02 -42.14 -14.14
N PHE A 47 -6.05 -42.42 -15.02
CA PHE A 47 -5.29 -43.67 -14.97
C PHE A 47 -3.99 -43.44 -14.21
N VAL A 48 -3.83 -44.14 -13.08
CA VAL A 48 -2.67 -44.04 -12.21
C VAL A 48 -1.90 -45.36 -12.23
N LYS A 49 -0.58 -45.29 -12.41
CA LYS A 49 0.31 -46.45 -12.35
C LYS A 49 0.86 -46.58 -10.93
N ILE A 50 0.36 -47.56 -10.17
CA ILE A 50 0.81 -47.86 -8.80
C ILE A 50 1.46 -49.25 -8.81
N ASN A 51 2.72 -49.36 -8.37
CA ASN A 51 3.47 -50.62 -8.29
C ASN A 51 3.45 -51.45 -9.59
N ASN A 52 3.73 -50.81 -10.74
CA ASN A 52 3.67 -51.41 -12.08
C ASN A 52 2.30 -51.97 -12.50
N LYS A 53 1.22 -51.71 -11.76
CA LYS A 53 -0.16 -52.03 -12.14
C LYS A 53 -0.93 -50.74 -12.45
N PHE A 54 -1.68 -50.75 -13.54
CA PHE A 54 -2.59 -49.65 -13.87
C PHE A 54 -3.86 -49.77 -13.03
N GLN A 55 -4.21 -48.69 -12.34
CA GLN A 55 -5.50 -48.49 -11.67
C GLN A 55 -6.18 -47.25 -12.26
N PHE A 56 -7.50 -47.18 -12.13
CA PHE A 56 -8.26 -46.02 -12.57
C PHE A 56 -9.03 -45.41 -11.39
N LYS A 57 -9.19 -44.09 -11.40
CA LYS A 57 -10.02 -43.33 -10.47
C LYS A 57 -11.05 -42.55 -11.26
N THR A 58 -12.30 -42.55 -10.82
CA THR A 58 -13.39 -41.80 -11.45
C THR A 58 -13.82 -40.63 -10.57
N THR A 59 -14.15 -39.50 -11.18
CA THR A 59 -14.74 -38.35 -10.48
C THR A 59 -16.26 -38.47 -10.39
N THR A 60 -16.87 -37.60 -9.58
CA THR A 60 -18.32 -37.36 -9.62
C THR A 60 -18.73 -36.79 -10.98
N ALA A 61 -20.00 -37.01 -11.33
CA ALA A 61 -20.58 -36.52 -12.57
C ALA A 61 -20.69 -34.99 -12.55
N ILE A 62 -20.20 -34.32 -13.59
CA ILE A 62 -20.37 -32.87 -13.78
C ILE A 62 -21.25 -32.65 -15.01
N HIS A 63 -22.33 -31.90 -14.86
CA HIS A 63 -23.19 -31.56 -15.99
C HIS A 63 -22.50 -30.58 -16.94
N ASN A 64 -22.73 -30.67 -18.25
CA ASN A 64 -22.09 -29.80 -19.24
C ASN A 64 -22.39 -28.28 -19.07
N LEU A 65 -23.50 -27.94 -18.42
CA LEU A 65 -23.86 -26.56 -18.06
C LEU A 65 -23.21 -26.07 -16.75
N HIS A 66 -22.50 -26.92 -16.02
CA HIS A 66 -21.82 -26.56 -14.78
C HIS A 66 -20.63 -25.62 -15.05
N PRO A 67 -20.33 -24.63 -14.20
CA PRO A 67 -19.22 -23.68 -14.39
C PRO A 67 -17.84 -24.33 -14.54
N HIS A 68 -17.62 -25.48 -13.90
CA HIS A 68 -16.37 -26.27 -13.99
C HIS A 68 -16.41 -27.38 -15.05
N ALA A 69 -17.45 -27.43 -15.90
CA ALA A 69 -17.52 -28.42 -16.95
C ALA A 69 -16.36 -28.23 -17.96
N PRO A 70 -15.59 -29.28 -18.28
CA PRO A 70 -14.55 -29.20 -19.30
C PRO A 70 -15.17 -28.94 -20.68
N ALA A 71 -14.52 -28.07 -21.46
CA ALA A 71 -14.91 -27.79 -22.83
C ALA A 71 -14.16 -28.71 -23.80
N PHE A 72 -14.90 -29.41 -24.66
CA PHE A 72 -14.32 -30.37 -25.60
C PHE A 72 -14.35 -29.84 -27.03
N LYS A 73 -13.23 -29.95 -27.74
CA LYS A 73 -13.14 -29.60 -29.17
C LYS A 73 -13.72 -30.67 -30.08
N LYS A 74 -13.62 -31.95 -29.69
CA LYS A 74 -14.11 -33.09 -30.45
C LYS A 74 -14.59 -34.19 -29.51
N ILE A 75 -15.83 -34.62 -29.71
CA ILE A 75 -16.43 -35.77 -29.03
C ILE A 75 -16.35 -36.95 -30.01
N GLN A 76 -15.84 -38.09 -29.53
CA GLN A 76 -15.68 -39.31 -30.32
C GLN A 76 -16.81 -40.29 -29.97
N SER A 77 -17.31 -41.00 -30.98
CA SER A 77 -18.32 -42.06 -30.80
C SER A 77 -17.70 -43.36 -30.28
N GLU A 78 -16.43 -43.61 -30.58
CA GLU A 78 -15.74 -44.85 -30.21
C GLU A 78 -14.65 -44.62 -29.14
N PRO A 79 -14.57 -45.50 -28.13
CA PRO A 79 -13.53 -45.45 -27.11
C PRO A 79 -12.18 -45.93 -27.66
N SER A 80 -11.08 -45.50 -27.04
CA SER A 80 -9.75 -46.01 -27.37
C SER A 80 -9.59 -47.49 -26.98
N LYS A 81 -8.64 -48.19 -27.60
CA LYS A 81 -8.30 -49.60 -27.29
C LYS A 81 -7.90 -49.82 -25.82
N GLU A 82 -7.39 -48.79 -25.16
CA GLU A 82 -6.98 -48.85 -23.75
C GLU A 82 -8.19 -48.68 -22.83
N LEU A 83 -9.09 -47.73 -23.14
CA LEU A 83 -10.34 -47.53 -22.39
C LEU A 83 -11.23 -48.77 -22.49
N LEU A 84 -11.33 -49.38 -23.68
CA LEU A 84 -12.09 -50.60 -23.96
C LEU A 84 -11.83 -51.73 -22.96
N LYS A 85 -10.59 -51.88 -22.49
CA LYS A 85 -10.22 -52.92 -21.51
C LYS A 85 -10.84 -52.69 -20.13
N TRP A 86 -11.08 -51.43 -19.76
CA TRP A 86 -11.52 -51.04 -18.43
C TRP A 86 -12.99 -50.59 -18.38
N LEU A 87 -13.60 -50.29 -19.53
CA LEU A 87 -14.99 -49.83 -19.65
C LEU A 87 -15.98 -50.66 -18.82
N PRO A 88 -16.01 -52.00 -18.89
CA PRO A 88 -17.01 -52.77 -18.14
C PRO A 88 -16.92 -52.56 -16.62
N LYS A 89 -15.70 -52.36 -16.09
CA LYS A 89 -15.49 -52.09 -14.66
C LYS A 89 -15.88 -50.65 -14.30
N ILE A 90 -15.50 -49.68 -15.13
CA ILE A 90 -15.84 -48.27 -14.96
C ILE A 90 -17.35 -48.06 -15.01
N GLU A 91 -18.03 -48.66 -15.98
CA GLU A 91 -19.48 -48.58 -16.14
C GLU A 91 -20.24 -49.19 -14.97
N LYS A 92 -19.79 -50.35 -14.48
CA LYS A 92 -20.36 -50.98 -13.29
C LYS A 92 -20.19 -50.12 -12.04
N GLN A 93 -19.02 -49.48 -11.89
CA GLN A 93 -18.74 -48.59 -10.77
C GLN A 93 -19.55 -47.30 -10.82
N LEU A 94 -19.76 -46.74 -12.01
CA LEU A 94 -20.50 -45.49 -12.22
C LEU A 94 -22.01 -45.68 -12.42
N GLY A 95 -22.50 -46.93 -12.50
CA GLY A 95 -23.92 -47.25 -12.67
C GLY A 95 -24.50 -46.83 -14.04
N ILE A 96 -23.68 -46.72 -15.09
CA ILE A 96 -24.09 -46.12 -16.37
C ILE A 96 -24.71 -47.17 -17.30
N GLN A 97 -25.98 -46.98 -17.69
CA GLN A 97 -26.68 -47.84 -18.66
C GLN A 97 -26.16 -47.69 -20.10
N TYR A 98 -26.16 -48.77 -20.88
CA TYR A 98 -25.43 -48.92 -22.14
C TYR A 98 -25.81 -47.99 -23.32
N LYS A 99 -26.93 -47.24 -23.28
CA LYS A 99 -27.53 -46.78 -24.54
C LYS A 99 -27.18 -45.38 -25.07
N ASN A 100 -26.58 -44.45 -24.31
CA ASN A 100 -26.31 -43.09 -24.83
C ASN A 100 -24.97 -42.52 -24.34
N LYS A 101 -23.85 -43.10 -24.79
CA LYS A 101 -22.50 -42.71 -24.34
C LYS A 101 -21.65 -42.17 -25.48
N SER A 102 -20.78 -41.23 -25.15
CA SER A 102 -19.71 -40.76 -26.03
C SER A 102 -18.43 -40.60 -25.23
N TYR A 103 -17.30 -40.53 -25.92
CA TYR A 103 -15.98 -40.55 -25.30
C TYR A 103 -15.15 -39.37 -25.77
N VAL A 104 -14.34 -38.82 -24.87
CA VAL A 104 -13.32 -37.84 -25.25
C VAL A 104 -11.97 -38.41 -24.87
N TRP A 105 -11.14 -38.59 -25.90
CA TRP A 105 -9.79 -39.11 -25.77
C TRP A 105 -8.80 -38.26 -26.58
N GLU A 106 -7.79 -37.72 -25.90
CA GLU A 106 -6.65 -37.04 -26.51
C GLU A 106 -5.37 -37.80 -26.12
N LYS A 107 -4.55 -38.20 -27.10
CA LYS A 107 -3.34 -39.02 -26.84
C LYS A 107 -2.32 -38.34 -25.92
N ASP A 108 -2.31 -37.00 -25.91
CA ASP A 108 -1.38 -36.18 -25.14
C ASP A 108 -1.97 -35.68 -23.80
N ASN A 109 -3.21 -36.08 -23.48
CA ASN A 109 -3.91 -35.64 -22.27
C ASN A 109 -4.10 -36.83 -21.31
N PRO A 110 -3.61 -36.76 -20.05
CA PRO A 110 -3.76 -37.84 -19.09
C PRO A 110 -5.21 -38.07 -18.66
N ASN A 111 -6.08 -37.07 -18.83
CA ASN A 111 -7.45 -37.10 -18.36
C ASN A 111 -8.39 -37.57 -19.48
N GLN A 112 -9.16 -38.61 -19.22
CA GLN A 112 -10.12 -39.18 -20.16
C GLN A 112 -11.54 -38.96 -19.68
N TYR A 113 -12.51 -38.86 -20.60
CA TYR A 113 -13.88 -38.53 -20.21
C TYR A 113 -14.90 -39.47 -20.84
N ILE A 114 -15.88 -39.89 -20.02
CA ILE A 114 -17.12 -40.52 -20.47
C ILE A 114 -18.22 -39.47 -20.42
N ILE A 115 -18.92 -39.32 -21.54
CA ILE A 115 -20.08 -38.44 -21.69
C ILE A 115 -21.33 -39.32 -21.71
N VAL A 116 -22.31 -38.99 -20.87
CA VAL A 116 -23.59 -39.70 -20.78
C VAL A 116 -24.70 -38.70 -21.06
N SER A 117 -25.47 -38.92 -22.14
CA SER A 117 -26.59 -38.02 -22.47
C SER A 117 -27.70 -38.14 -21.44
N CYS A 118 -28.30 -37.02 -21.08
CA CYS A 118 -29.46 -36.94 -20.20
C CYS A 118 -30.52 -36.01 -20.80
N LYS A 119 -31.75 -36.06 -20.28
CA LYS A 119 -32.77 -35.07 -20.57
C LYS A 119 -32.80 -34.00 -19.49
N LEU A 120 -33.12 -32.75 -19.85
CA LEU A 120 -33.18 -31.67 -18.86
C LEU A 120 -34.34 -31.88 -17.88
N GLU A 121 -35.43 -32.51 -18.31
CA GLU A 121 -36.59 -32.85 -17.47
C GLU A 121 -36.27 -33.91 -16.40
N GLU A 122 -35.16 -34.65 -16.54
CA GLU A 122 -34.70 -35.63 -15.56
C GLU A 122 -33.90 -34.95 -14.42
N LEU A 123 -33.52 -33.68 -14.56
CA LEU A 123 -32.76 -32.93 -13.58
C LEU A 123 -33.68 -32.33 -12.51
N SER A 124 -33.16 -32.21 -11.28
CA SER A 124 -33.89 -31.52 -10.22
C SER A 124 -34.07 -30.04 -10.54
N ARG A 125 -35.13 -29.42 -9.99
CA ARG A 125 -35.42 -27.99 -10.18
C ARG A 125 -34.25 -27.11 -9.75
N GLU A 126 -33.57 -27.47 -8.67
CA GLU A 126 -32.43 -26.75 -8.11
C GLU A 126 -31.24 -26.77 -9.08
N ASN A 127 -30.96 -27.93 -9.70
CA ASN A 127 -29.91 -28.05 -10.71
C ASN A 127 -30.23 -27.21 -11.95
N LEU A 128 -31.47 -27.29 -12.45
CA LEU A 128 -31.93 -26.48 -13.58
C LEU A 128 -31.79 -24.98 -13.30
N PHE A 129 -32.18 -24.54 -12.11
CA PHE A 129 -32.06 -23.15 -11.69
C PHE A 129 -30.59 -22.71 -11.57
N PHE A 130 -29.72 -23.54 -11.00
CA PHE A 130 -28.29 -23.27 -10.92
C PHE A 130 -27.64 -23.13 -12.31
N PHE A 131 -27.97 -24.02 -13.24
CA PHE A 131 -27.49 -23.92 -14.62
C PHE A 131 -28.01 -22.68 -15.35
N TYR A 132 -29.28 -22.34 -15.14
CA TYR A 132 -29.86 -21.10 -15.63
C TYR A 132 -29.13 -19.86 -15.08
N CYS A 133 -28.83 -19.83 -13.78
CA CYS A 133 -28.07 -18.74 -13.16
C CYS A 133 -26.67 -18.62 -13.78
N ASN A 134 -25.95 -19.73 -13.93
CA ASN A 134 -24.62 -19.75 -14.54
C ASN A 134 -24.64 -19.17 -15.96
N TRP A 135 -25.60 -19.61 -16.79
CA TRP A 135 -25.74 -19.09 -18.16
C TRP A 135 -26.11 -17.61 -18.18
N SER A 136 -27.09 -17.19 -17.37
CA SER A 136 -27.59 -15.81 -17.33
C SER A 136 -26.48 -14.84 -16.92
N LEU A 137 -25.72 -15.18 -15.87
CA LEU A 137 -24.58 -14.41 -15.39
C LEU A 137 -23.46 -14.33 -16.43
N LYS A 138 -23.19 -15.44 -17.14
CA LYS A 138 -22.20 -15.47 -18.22
C LYS A 138 -22.58 -14.53 -19.36
N ASN A 139 -23.85 -14.54 -19.76
CA ASN A 139 -24.32 -13.68 -20.84
C ASN A 139 -24.27 -12.19 -20.44
N GLU A 140 -24.72 -11.84 -19.23
CA GLU A 140 -24.63 -10.44 -18.78
C GLU A 140 -23.21 -9.95 -18.57
N LEU A 141 -22.27 -10.80 -18.17
CA LEU A 141 -20.86 -10.40 -18.13
C LEU A 141 -20.43 -9.86 -19.49
N GLU A 142 -20.74 -10.57 -20.59
CA GLU A 142 -20.37 -10.16 -21.94
C GLU A 142 -21.15 -8.92 -22.43
N LEU A 143 -22.45 -8.83 -22.14
CA LEU A 143 -23.25 -7.64 -22.45
C LEU A 143 -22.74 -6.41 -21.70
N THR A 144 -22.39 -6.57 -20.43
CA THR A 144 -21.87 -5.51 -19.56
C THR A 144 -20.52 -5.02 -20.05
N LYS A 145 -19.61 -5.92 -20.45
CA LYS A 145 -18.33 -5.55 -21.09
C LYS A 145 -18.56 -4.70 -22.35
N ARG A 146 -19.48 -5.12 -23.23
CA ARG A 146 -19.82 -4.36 -24.45
C ARG A 146 -20.36 -2.97 -24.12
N ARG A 147 -21.30 -2.87 -23.18
CA ARG A 147 -21.86 -1.58 -22.72
C ARG A 147 -20.78 -0.67 -22.12
N ILE A 148 -19.87 -1.19 -21.30
CA ILE A 148 -18.72 -0.43 -20.76
C ILE A 148 -17.89 0.15 -21.91
N LYS A 149 -17.52 -0.69 -22.87
CA LYS A 149 -16.72 -0.28 -24.03
C LYS A 149 -17.41 0.80 -24.86
N GLU A 150 -18.71 0.64 -25.14
CA GLU A 150 -19.52 1.62 -25.87
C GLU A 150 -19.68 2.95 -25.15
N ILE A 151 -19.82 2.93 -23.81
CA ILE A 151 -19.90 4.16 -23.02
C ILE A 151 -18.56 4.87 -23.05
N ILE A 152 -17.46 4.16 -22.80
CA ILE A 152 -16.12 4.74 -22.76
C ILE A 152 -15.73 5.32 -24.13
N SER A 153 -16.11 4.68 -25.24
CA SER A 153 -15.84 5.23 -26.58
C SER A 153 -16.60 6.53 -26.88
N LYS A 154 -17.65 6.85 -26.11
CA LYS A 154 -18.41 8.10 -26.20
C LYS A 154 -17.93 9.17 -25.22
N LEU A 155 -17.03 8.85 -24.29
CA LEU A 155 -16.49 9.80 -23.32
C LEU A 155 -15.34 10.59 -23.95
N ASN A 156 -15.44 11.92 -23.91
CA ASN A 156 -14.54 12.82 -24.64
C ASN A 156 -13.28 13.22 -23.85
N THR A 157 -13.22 12.94 -22.54
CA THR A 157 -12.08 13.33 -21.69
C THR A 157 -11.61 12.18 -20.79
N LYS A 158 -10.32 12.21 -20.42
CA LYS A 158 -9.72 11.21 -19.53
C LYS A 158 -10.33 11.24 -18.12
N GLU A 159 -10.69 12.42 -17.64
CA GLU A 159 -11.32 12.62 -16.33
C GLU A 159 -12.69 11.92 -16.26
N LEU A 160 -13.52 12.08 -17.29
CA LEU A 160 -14.81 11.37 -17.36
C LEU A 160 -14.64 9.85 -17.39
N ILE A 161 -13.59 9.35 -18.06
CA ILE A 161 -13.27 7.92 -18.06
C ILE A 161 -12.83 7.47 -16.66
N HIS A 162 -11.99 8.24 -15.95
CA HIS A 162 -11.64 7.97 -14.56
C HIS A 162 -12.87 7.89 -13.68
N ASP A 163 -13.73 8.92 -13.68
CA ASP A 163 -14.92 8.97 -12.85
C ASP A 163 -15.87 7.79 -13.13
N PHE A 164 -16.03 7.45 -14.41
CA PHE A 164 -16.84 6.30 -14.81
C PHE A 164 -16.26 5.00 -14.27
N ILE A 165 -14.97 4.74 -14.50
CA ILE A 165 -14.30 3.51 -14.03
C ILE A 165 -14.32 3.43 -12.50
N HIS A 166 -14.03 4.52 -11.79
CA HIS A 166 -14.03 4.57 -10.33
C HIS A 166 -15.42 4.25 -9.78
N LYS A 167 -16.47 4.83 -10.38
CA LYS A 167 -17.86 4.51 -10.01
C LYS A 167 -18.18 3.04 -10.26
N LYS A 168 -17.68 2.43 -11.34
CA LYS A 168 -17.87 0.99 -11.59
C LYS A 168 -17.12 0.13 -10.57
N GLN A 169 -15.88 0.46 -10.24
CA GLN A 169 -15.12 -0.26 -9.22
C GLN A 169 -15.84 -0.23 -7.86
N SER A 170 -16.24 0.95 -7.40
CA SER A 170 -16.94 1.11 -6.13
C SER A 170 -18.27 0.35 -6.10
N ASN A 171 -19.04 0.39 -7.19
CA ASN A 171 -20.28 -0.37 -7.28
C ASN A 171 -20.03 -1.88 -7.20
N ILE A 172 -19.10 -2.42 -8.00
CA ILE A 172 -18.80 -3.86 -8.00
C ILE A 172 -18.29 -4.29 -6.62
N GLU A 173 -17.39 -3.53 -6.01
CA GLU A 173 -16.87 -3.80 -4.65
C GLU A 173 -18.01 -3.85 -3.61
N CYS A 174 -18.95 -2.91 -3.67
CA CYS A 174 -20.12 -2.92 -2.78
C CYS A 174 -20.95 -4.20 -2.94
N PHE A 175 -21.15 -4.67 -4.17
CA PHE A 175 -21.87 -5.91 -4.45
C PHE A 175 -21.11 -7.16 -3.98
N LEU A 176 -19.81 -7.23 -4.25
CA LEU A 176 -18.96 -8.33 -3.79
C LEU A 176 -19.00 -8.44 -2.26
N ASN A 177 -18.89 -7.32 -1.55
CA ASN A 177 -18.98 -7.28 -0.08
C ASN A 177 -20.34 -7.75 0.44
N LYS A 178 -21.44 -7.38 -0.23
CA LYS A 178 -22.79 -7.90 0.11
C LYS A 178 -22.88 -9.40 -0.09
N LEU A 179 -22.32 -9.93 -1.19
CA LEU A 179 -22.30 -11.36 -1.48
C LEU A 179 -21.45 -12.14 -0.49
N ILE A 180 -20.26 -11.66 -0.12
CA ILE A 180 -19.42 -12.31 0.91
C ILE A 180 -20.19 -12.44 2.22
N ARG A 181 -20.90 -11.39 2.66
CA ARG A 181 -21.72 -11.44 3.89
C ARG A 181 -22.86 -12.44 3.80
N LYS A 182 -23.51 -12.57 2.64
CA LYS A 182 -24.60 -13.53 2.42
C LYS A 182 -24.08 -14.98 2.35
N ILE A 183 -22.98 -15.20 1.63
CA ILE A 183 -22.38 -16.52 1.46
C ILE A 183 -21.79 -16.99 2.80
N ASN A 184 -21.19 -16.09 3.58
CA ASN A 184 -20.48 -16.39 4.82
C ASN A 184 -19.51 -17.59 4.65
N PRO A 185 -18.49 -17.46 3.78
CA PRO A 185 -17.54 -18.53 3.51
C PRO A 185 -16.62 -18.77 4.70
N GLU A 186 -16.24 -20.03 4.94
CA GLU A 186 -15.28 -20.39 5.99
C GLU A 186 -13.84 -20.04 5.58
N THR A 187 -13.51 -20.25 4.30
CA THR A 187 -12.20 -19.98 3.71
C THR A 187 -12.33 -19.22 2.39
N VAL A 188 -11.24 -18.60 1.94
CA VAL A 188 -11.16 -17.95 0.62
C VAL A 188 -11.47 -18.96 -0.50
N GLU A 189 -10.93 -20.16 -0.41
CA GLU A 189 -11.10 -21.22 -1.41
C GLU A 189 -12.56 -21.67 -1.52
N SER A 190 -13.30 -21.72 -0.41
CA SER A 190 -14.71 -22.13 -0.38
C SER A 190 -15.65 -21.23 -1.19
N LEU A 191 -15.24 -20.00 -1.53
CA LEU A 191 -16.00 -19.11 -2.44
C LEU A 191 -16.03 -19.62 -3.88
N TYR A 192 -15.05 -20.43 -4.27
CA TYR A 192 -14.89 -20.93 -5.63
C TYR A 192 -15.25 -22.41 -5.76
N GLU A 193 -15.57 -23.07 -4.66
CA GLU A 193 -16.01 -24.46 -4.62
C GLU A 193 -17.53 -24.52 -4.61
N PHE A 194 -18.09 -25.37 -5.47
CA PHE A 194 -19.54 -25.62 -5.54
C PHE A 194 -19.87 -26.96 -4.89
N SER A 195 -20.95 -26.98 -4.12
CA SER A 195 -21.46 -28.16 -3.44
C SER A 195 -22.62 -28.79 -4.22
N THR A 196 -22.91 -30.06 -3.94
CA THR A 196 -24.15 -30.70 -4.41
C THR A 196 -25.32 -30.46 -3.46
N ASN A 197 -25.07 -29.86 -2.29
CA ASN A 197 -26.00 -29.86 -1.15
C ASN A 197 -26.66 -28.51 -0.89
N ASP A 198 -26.04 -27.40 -1.32
CA ASP A 198 -26.54 -26.03 -1.12
C ASP A 198 -26.42 -25.21 -2.41
N LEU A 199 -27.23 -25.60 -3.40
CA LEU A 199 -27.24 -24.98 -4.73
C LEU A 199 -27.69 -23.51 -4.71
N GLU A 200 -28.46 -23.08 -3.69
CA GLU A 200 -28.84 -21.68 -3.52
C GLU A 200 -27.62 -20.83 -3.14
N LYS A 201 -26.85 -21.25 -2.13
CA LYS A 201 -25.59 -20.61 -1.78
C LYS A 201 -24.60 -20.61 -2.95
N ASP A 202 -24.58 -21.68 -3.73
CA ASP A 202 -23.73 -21.80 -4.91
C ASP A 202 -24.17 -20.85 -6.06
N CYS A 203 -25.44 -20.46 -6.15
CA CYS A 203 -25.88 -19.38 -7.04
C CYS A 203 -25.35 -18.01 -6.60
N PHE A 204 -25.25 -17.74 -5.29
CA PHE A 204 -24.59 -16.53 -4.79
C PHE A 204 -23.08 -16.55 -5.07
N LYS A 205 -22.41 -17.70 -4.91
CA LYS A 205 -21.00 -17.86 -5.29
C LYS A 205 -20.78 -17.64 -6.79
N LEU A 206 -21.66 -18.16 -7.65
CA LEU A 206 -21.62 -17.86 -9.08
C LEU A 206 -21.70 -16.36 -9.35
N SER A 207 -22.64 -15.67 -8.71
CA SER A 207 -22.81 -14.22 -8.84
C SER A 207 -21.54 -13.47 -8.43
N TYR A 208 -20.90 -13.90 -7.34
CA TYR A 208 -19.63 -13.37 -6.86
C TYR A 208 -18.52 -13.53 -7.91
N ILE A 209 -18.33 -14.75 -8.41
CA ILE A 209 -17.29 -15.09 -9.40
C ILE A 209 -17.46 -14.28 -10.69
N TYR A 210 -18.68 -14.11 -11.19
CA TYR A 210 -18.92 -13.34 -12.41
C TYR A 210 -18.71 -11.83 -12.21
N LEU A 211 -19.00 -11.29 -11.04
CA LEU A 211 -18.67 -9.90 -10.68
C LEU A 211 -17.16 -9.69 -10.55
N GLU A 212 -16.43 -10.63 -9.95
CA GLU A 212 -14.97 -10.59 -9.92
C GLU A 212 -14.38 -10.64 -11.33
N LYS A 213 -14.87 -11.52 -12.21
CA LYS A 213 -14.46 -11.54 -13.62
C LYS A 213 -14.70 -10.20 -14.33
N LEU A 214 -15.78 -9.50 -14.00
CA LEU A 214 -16.03 -8.16 -14.50
C LEU A 214 -15.03 -7.14 -13.95
N MET A 215 -14.68 -7.22 -12.67
CA MET A 215 -13.61 -6.38 -12.10
C MET A 215 -12.27 -6.66 -12.78
N CYS A 216 -11.87 -7.93 -12.94
CA CYS A 216 -10.63 -8.30 -13.63
C CYS A 216 -10.60 -7.83 -15.09
N TYR A 217 -11.75 -7.77 -15.76
CA TYR A 217 -11.85 -7.14 -17.07
C TYR A 217 -11.53 -5.64 -17.00
N ILE A 218 -12.10 -4.93 -16.02
CA ILE A 218 -11.80 -3.52 -15.78
C ILE A 218 -10.30 -3.31 -15.46
N GLU A 219 -9.71 -4.19 -14.66
CA GLU A 219 -8.29 -4.17 -14.31
C GLU A 219 -7.39 -4.27 -15.54
N LYS A 220 -7.68 -5.21 -16.44
CA LYS A 220 -6.86 -5.51 -17.62
C LYS A 220 -7.00 -4.44 -18.70
N ASP A 221 -8.24 -4.10 -19.08
CA ASP A 221 -8.51 -3.23 -20.23
C ASP A 221 -8.39 -1.74 -19.87
N TYR A 222 -8.59 -1.38 -18.60
CA TYR A 222 -8.65 0.02 -18.14
C TYR A 222 -7.69 0.33 -16.98
N SER A 223 -6.59 -0.43 -16.87
CA SER A 223 -5.55 -0.28 -15.83
C SER A 223 -5.10 1.15 -15.54
N LYS A 224 -4.97 1.98 -16.58
CA LYS A 224 -4.56 3.39 -16.48
C LYS A 224 -5.58 4.28 -15.76
N TYR A 225 -6.86 3.88 -15.77
CA TYR A 225 -7.97 4.65 -15.24
C TYR A 225 -8.44 4.20 -13.84
N LEU A 226 -7.89 3.11 -13.32
CA LEU A 226 -8.29 2.53 -12.03
C LEU A 226 -8.09 3.50 -10.86
N ASN A 227 -9.02 3.44 -9.92
CA ASN A 227 -8.82 3.94 -8.56
C ASN A 227 -7.92 2.95 -7.82
N LYS A 228 -6.65 3.31 -7.64
CA LYS A 228 -5.68 2.43 -7.00
C LYS A 228 -5.84 2.32 -5.48
N ASN A 229 -6.73 3.11 -4.89
CA ASN A 229 -7.09 3.03 -3.46
C ASN A 229 -8.31 2.13 -3.21
N CYS A 230 -8.95 1.62 -4.26
CA CYS A 230 -10.02 0.62 -4.16
C CYS A 230 -9.44 -0.75 -3.76
N SER A 231 -10.23 -1.61 -3.11
CA SER A 231 -9.84 -3.00 -2.88
C SER A 231 -9.68 -3.74 -4.21
N VAL A 232 -8.71 -4.65 -4.27
CA VAL A 232 -8.59 -5.61 -5.37
C VAL A 232 -9.58 -6.77 -5.19
N PRO A 233 -10.01 -7.42 -6.28
CA PRO A 233 -10.65 -8.73 -6.24
C PRO A 233 -9.82 -9.76 -5.50
N LEU A 234 -10.50 -10.71 -4.88
CA LEU A 234 -9.87 -11.81 -4.17
C LEU A 234 -9.11 -12.72 -5.13
N ILE A 235 -9.64 -12.95 -6.33
CA ILE A 235 -8.93 -13.72 -7.36
C ILE A 235 -7.59 -13.07 -7.75
N THR A 236 -7.54 -11.74 -7.84
CA THR A 236 -6.31 -10.98 -8.11
C THR A 236 -5.31 -11.11 -6.97
N LEU A 237 -5.78 -11.19 -5.71
CA LEU A 237 -4.93 -11.48 -4.55
C LEU A 237 -4.36 -12.88 -4.56
N ILE A 238 -5.18 -13.90 -4.89
CA ILE A 238 -4.74 -15.29 -5.02
C ILE A 238 -3.65 -15.39 -6.08
N GLU A 239 -3.88 -14.83 -7.28
CA GLU A 239 -2.85 -14.81 -8.32
C GLU A 239 -1.58 -14.07 -7.89
N THR A 240 -1.72 -12.99 -7.12
CA THR A 240 -0.57 -12.22 -6.61
C THR A 240 0.22 -13.03 -5.60
N ARG A 241 -0.46 -13.66 -4.63
CA ARG A 241 0.13 -14.55 -3.63
C ARG A 241 0.97 -15.61 -4.34
N ASP A 242 0.37 -16.33 -5.29
CA ASP A 242 1.03 -17.42 -5.99
C ASP A 242 2.26 -16.93 -6.78
N LYS A 243 2.20 -15.73 -7.38
CA LYS A 243 3.35 -15.10 -8.09
C LYS A 243 4.51 -14.71 -7.16
N ILE A 244 4.24 -14.33 -5.92
CA ILE A 244 5.28 -13.82 -4.99
C ILE A 244 5.74 -14.86 -3.96
N TYR A 245 5.00 -15.96 -3.80
CA TYR A 245 5.20 -16.92 -2.72
C TYR A 245 6.58 -17.60 -2.74
N ASP A 246 7.04 -18.03 -3.92
CA ASP A 246 8.36 -18.66 -4.05
C ASP A 246 9.49 -17.69 -3.72
N LYS A 247 9.41 -16.45 -4.23
CA LYS A 247 10.36 -15.37 -3.88
C LYS A 247 10.35 -15.07 -2.39
N TYR A 248 9.18 -15.05 -1.77
CA TYR A 248 9.04 -14.85 -0.33
C TYR A 248 9.71 -15.96 0.49
N LYS A 249 9.56 -17.23 0.08
CA LYS A 249 10.28 -18.37 0.70
C LYS A 249 11.79 -18.21 0.58
N GLU A 250 12.27 -17.84 -0.60
CA GLU A 250 13.71 -17.61 -0.84
C GLU A 250 14.26 -16.40 -0.06
N ILE A 251 13.47 -15.35 0.12
CA ILE A 251 13.83 -14.22 1.00
C ILE A 251 13.97 -14.73 2.44
N LYS A 252 13.02 -15.52 2.95
CA LYS A 252 13.09 -16.06 4.31
C LYS A 252 14.32 -16.94 4.52
N SER A 253 14.56 -17.91 3.65
CA SER A 253 15.74 -18.79 3.77
C SER A 253 17.04 -18.01 3.61
N GLY A 254 17.12 -17.14 2.59
CA GLY A 254 18.32 -16.36 2.34
C GLY A 254 18.63 -15.30 3.40
N SER A 255 17.62 -14.79 4.10
CA SER A 255 17.83 -13.88 5.23
C SER A 255 18.48 -14.58 6.42
N THR A 256 18.12 -15.84 6.67
CA THR A 256 18.76 -16.68 7.69
C THR A 256 20.20 -17.01 7.33
N ASP A 257 20.46 -17.43 6.08
CA ASP A 257 21.81 -17.76 5.60
C ASP A 257 22.78 -16.57 5.72
N LEU A 258 22.27 -15.36 5.42
CA LEU A 258 23.03 -14.11 5.48
C LEU A 258 23.10 -13.50 6.88
N GLN A 259 22.47 -14.13 7.88
CA GLN A 259 22.38 -13.64 9.27
C GLN A 259 21.88 -12.18 9.35
N LEU A 260 20.85 -11.86 8.56
CA LEU A 260 20.26 -10.52 8.58
C LEU A 260 19.55 -10.24 9.90
N GLU A 261 19.43 -8.96 10.25
CA GLU A 261 18.91 -8.54 11.55
C GLU A 261 17.46 -9.02 11.78
N PRO A 262 17.18 -9.83 12.82
CA PRO A 262 15.88 -10.46 13.02
C PRO A 262 14.70 -9.48 13.12
N LYS A 263 14.92 -8.32 13.75
CA LYS A 263 13.88 -7.29 13.89
C LYS A 263 13.42 -6.78 12.52
N LEU A 264 14.34 -6.54 11.58
CA LEU A 264 13.99 -6.12 10.23
C LEU A 264 13.29 -7.22 9.43
N ILE A 265 13.71 -8.48 9.60
CA ILE A 265 13.05 -9.62 8.95
C ILE A 265 11.61 -9.78 9.45
N THR A 266 11.37 -9.55 10.74
CA THR A 266 10.02 -9.57 11.32
C THR A 266 9.12 -8.50 10.69
N LEU A 267 9.61 -7.26 10.55
CA LEU A 267 8.86 -6.19 9.89
C LEU A 267 8.54 -6.49 8.42
N ILE A 268 9.50 -7.08 7.71
CA ILE A 268 9.30 -7.54 6.32
C ILE A 268 8.21 -8.61 6.28
N ASP A 269 8.27 -9.60 7.18
CA ASP A 269 7.33 -10.70 7.22
C ASP A 269 5.90 -10.22 7.51
N GLU A 270 5.73 -9.38 8.52
CA GLU A 270 4.46 -8.74 8.86
C GLU A 270 3.90 -7.95 7.67
N SER A 271 4.76 -7.23 6.94
CA SER A 271 4.32 -6.43 5.79
C SER A 271 3.78 -7.27 4.63
N LEU A 272 4.31 -8.48 4.43
CA LEU A 272 3.93 -9.40 3.35
C LEU A 272 2.84 -10.39 3.79
N SER A 273 2.70 -10.64 5.09
CA SER A 273 1.74 -11.60 5.67
C SER A 273 0.31 -11.41 5.16
N LYS A 274 -0.13 -10.16 4.97
CA LYS A 274 -1.46 -9.80 4.45
C LYS A 274 -1.78 -10.48 3.12
N ILE A 275 -0.80 -10.57 2.22
CA ILE A 275 -0.97 -11.20 0.90
C ILE A 275 -0.68 -12.70 0.97
N ILE A 276 0.26 -13.12 1.82
CA ILE A 276 0.65 -14.54 1.91
C ILE A 276 -0.43 -15.38 2.60
N GLN A 277 -1.05 -14.87 3.66
CA GLN A 277 -2.02 -15.61 4.47
C GLN A 277 -3.47 -15.44 4.00
N LEU A 278 -3.80 -14.38 3.25
CA LEU A 278 -5.12 -14.02 2.73
C LEU A 278 -6.29 -14.19 3.73
N GLN A 279 -6.78 -13.07 4.27
CA GLN A 279 -7.95 -13.08 5.16
C GLN A 279 -9.16 -12.42 4.49
N LEU A 280 -10.33 -13.07 4.55
CA LEU A 280 -11.59 -12.59 3.97
C LEU A 280 -12.03 -11.22 4.50
N SER A 281 -11.73 -10.92 5.75
CA SER A 281 -12.08 -9.64 6.40
C SER A 281 -11.14 -8.49 6.03
N GLN A 282 -10.01 -8.78 5.38
CA GLN A 282 -8.98 -7.79 5.11
C GLN A 282 -9.09 -7.27 3.68
N ALA A 283 -9.54 -6.03 3.54
CA ALA A 283 -9.46 -5.32 2.27
C ALA A 283 -8.00 -4.93 1.97
N ILE A 284 -7.53 -5.24 0.76
CA ILE A 284 -6.19 -4.90 0.28
C ILE A 284 -6.35 -4.09 -1.01
N THR A 285 -5.71 -2.94 -1.07
CA THR A 285 -5.84 -2.02 -2.21
C THR A 285 -4.89 -2.35 -3.35
N TYR A 286 -5.18 -1.84 -4.56
CA TYR A 286 -4.27 -2.00 -5.71
C TYR A 286 -2.87 -1.44 -5.42
N ASN A 287 -2.78 -0.29 -4.74
CA ASN A 287 -1.48 0.28 -4.40
C ASN A 287 -0.68 -0.63 -3.46
N GLU A 288 -1.34 -1.29 -2.50
CA GLU A 288 -0.68 -2.26 -1.62
C GLU A 288 -0.20 -3.48 -2.43
N VAL A 289 -1.03 -4.03 -3.32
CA VAL A 289 -0.64 -5.13 -4.21
C VAL A 289 0.55 -4.76 -5.09
N PHE A 290 0.51 -3.59 -5.76
CA PHE A 290 1.60 -3.13 -6.62
C PHE A 290 2.89 -2.91 -5.83
N TYR A 291 2.78 -2.33 -4.64
CA TYR A 291 3.93 -2.16 -3.75
C TYR A 291 4.50 -3.52 -3.35
N SER A 292 3.69 -4.47 -2.89
CA SER A 292 4.16 -5.77 -2.42
C SER A 292 4.82 -6.61 -3.52
N ILE A 293 4.33 -6.53 -4.77
CA ILE A 293 4.97 -7.19 -5.92
C ILE A 293 6.37 -6.60 -6.16
N ALA A 294 6.46 -5.26 -6.22
CA ALA A 294 7.71 -4.57 -6.45
C ALA A 294 8.71 -4.79 -5.29
N PHE A 295 8.23 -4.66 -4.05
CA PHE A 295 8.98 -4.84 -2.82
C PHE A 295 9.55 -6.26 -2.72
N THR A 296 8.71 -7.29 -2.87
CA THR A 296 9.16 -8.69 -2.83
C THR A 296 10.18 -8.97 -3.93
N THR A 297 9.96 -8.45 -5.14
CA THR A 297 10.92 -8.66 -6.25
C THR A 297 12.26 -8.01 -5.96
N LYS A 298 12.29 -6.75 -5.50
CA LYS A 298 13.55 -6.05 -5.22
C LYS A 298 14.27 -6.60 -3.99
N LEU A 299 13.52 -7.04 -2.98
CA LEU A 299 14.11 -7.68 -1.81
C LEU A 299 14.71 -9.04 -2.16
N HIS A 300 14.06 -9.81 -3.01
CA HIS A 300 14.61 -11.06 -3.56
C HIS A 300 15.91 -10.82 -4.33
N ASP A 301 15.93 -9.82 -5.22
CA ASP A 301 17.15 -9.39 -5.92
C ASP A 301 18.26 -8.97 -4.95
N PHE A 302 17.93 -8.25 -3.87
CA PHE A 302 18.88 -7.86 -2.83
C PHE A 302 19.51 -9.07 -2.14
N ILE A 303 18.71 -10.05 -1.73
CA ILE A 303 19.19 -11.28 -1.07
C ILE A 303 20.13 -12.04 -2.01
N LYS A 304 19.75 -12.21 -3.27
CA LYS A 304 20.58 -12.89 -4.27
C LYS A 304 21.93 -12.18 -4.45
N ASN A 305 21.92 -10.87 -4.66
CA ASN A 305 23.14 -10.09 -4.86
C ASN A 305 24.01 -10.03 -3.59
N LYS A 306 23.42 -10.09 -2.39
CA LYS A 306 24.15 -10.21 -1.12
C LYS A 306 24.87 -11.54 -1.00
N LYS A 307 24.21 -12.66 -1.33
CA LYS A 307 24.83 -14.00 -1.35
C LYS A 307 26.01 -14.06 -2.32
N GLU A 308 25.88 -13.42 -3.48
CA GLU A 308 26.95 -13.32 -4.48
C GLU A 308 28.03 -12.28 -4.14
N GLN A 309 27.97 -11.66 -2.94
CA GLN A 309 28.89 -10.61 -2.46
C GLN A 309 29.00 -9.38 -3.39
N LYS A 310 28.05 -9.18 -4.30
CA LYS A 310 28.00 -8.06 -5.25
C LYS A 310 27.52 -6.76 -4.62
N LEU A 311 26.91 -6.83 -3.43
CA LEU A 311 26.20 -5.72 -2.83
C LEU A 311 26.68 -5.44 -1.39
N LYS A 312 27.17 -4.22 -1.14
CA LYS A 312 27.68 -3.81 0.19
C LYS A 312 26.66 -3.09 1.07
N ILE A 313 25.55 -2.58 0.54
CA ILE A 313 24.55 -1.83 1.32
C ILE A 313 23.87 -2.70 2.39
N GLU A 314 23.59 -2.12 3.56
CA GLU A 314 22.89 -2.80 4.66
C GLU A 314 21.38 -2.91 4.38
N LEU A 315 20.71 -3.91 4.97
CA LEU A 315 19.28 -4.11 4.80
C LEU A 315 18.45 -2.89 5.21
N LYS A 316 18.79 -2.24 6.35
CA LYS A 316 18.07 -1.03 6.82
C LYS A 316 18.08 0.09 5.79
N ASP A 317 19.22 0.30 5.14
CA ASP A 317 19.36 1.35 4.14
C ASP A 317 18.67 0.96 2.84
N TYR A 318 18.66 -0.33 2.51
CA TYR A 318 17.91 -0.83 1.37
C TYR A 318 16.40 -0.70 1.58
N LEU A 319 15.87 -1.02 2.77
CA LEU A 319 14.45 -0.83 3.10
C LEU A 319 14.02 0.64 3.01
N LEU A 320 14.88 1.57 3.44
CA LEU A 320 14.69 3.01 3.24
C LEU A 320 14.61 3.36 1.74
N MET A 321 15.49 2.79 0.91
CA MET A 321 15.48 2.96 -0.55
C MET A 321 14.26 2.30 -1.22
N LEU A 322 13.72 1.22 -0.66
CA LEU A 322 12.47 0.58 -1.09
C LEU A 322 11.22 1.35 -0.61
N ASN A 323 11.41 2.53 0.02
CA ASN A 323 10.33 3.37 0.51
C ASN A 323 9.40 2.65 1.49
N PHE A 324 9.96 1.75 2.30
CA PHE A 324 9.26 1.00 3.34
C PHE A 324 8.91 1.94 4.51
N ASN A 325 7.78 2.64 4.37
CA ASN A 325 7.44 3.79 5.20
C ASN A 325 6.47 3.44 6.34
N SER A 326 6.62 2.25 6.94
CA SER A 326 5.90 1.86 8.16
C SER A 326 6.42 2.62 9.38
N LEU A 327 5.54 2.83 10.36
CA LEU A 327 5.91 3.50 11.61
C LEU A 327 6.88 2.64 12.42
N ASP A 328 6.70 1.31 12.44
CA ASP A 328 7.61 0.40 13.14
C ASP A 328 9.04 0.44 12.54
N PHE A 329 9.16 0.61 11.22
CA PHE A 329 10.45 0.81 10.58
C PHE A 329 11.04 2.19 10.89
N PHE A 330 10.21 3.23 10.94
CA PHE A 330 10.62 4.56 11.38
C PHE A 330 11.19 4.52 12.81
N ASP A 331 10.49 3.88 13.74
CA ASP A 331 10.92 3.72 15.13
C ASP A 331 12.22 2.92 15.22
N TYR A 332 12.32 1.83 14.45
CA TYR A 332 13.56 1.07 14.34
C TYR A 332 14.74 1.93 13.86
N TYR A 333 14.54 2.71 12.79
CA TYR A 333 15.61 3.46 12.16
C TYR A 333 16.06 4.64 13.03
N THR A 334 15.13 5.32 13.69
CA THR A 334 15.42 6.43 14.60
C THR A 334 16.07 5.95 15.90
N ASP A 335 15.64 4.81 16.47
CA ASP A 335 16.32 4.17 17.61
C ASP A 335 17.79 3.82 17.30
N ARG A 336 18.07 3.38 16.08
CA ARG A 336 19.45 3.16 15.62
C ARG A 336 20.27 4.45 15.58
N ILE A 337 19.68 5.56 15.13
CA ILE A 337 20.36 6.86 15.14
C ILE A 337 20.61 7.31 16.58
N ASN A 338 19.60 7.25 17.45
CA ASN A 338 19.73 7.62 18.86
C ASN A 338 20.84 6.85 19.57
N LYS A 339 20.93 5.53 19.37
CA LYS A 339 22.02 4.71 19.91
C LYS A 339 23.41 5.12 19.46
N GLU A 340 23.55 5.70 18.27
CA GLU A 340 24.84 6.27 17.83
C GLU A 340 25.06 7.65 18.45
N LEU A 341 24.01 8.47 18.63
CA LEU A 341 24.11 9.76 19.31
C LEU A 341 24.47 9.63 20.79
N ASP A 342 24.02 8.56 21.45
CA ASP A 342 24.33 8.31 22.88
C ASP A 342 25.81 8.01 23.13
N LYS A 343 26.57 7.67 22.07
CA LYS A 343 28.02 7.47 22.15
C LYS A 343 28.81 8.77 22.11
N GLU A 344 28.21 9.86 21.66
CA GLU A 344 28.86 11.16 21.55
C GLU A 344 28.68 11.94 22.85
N GLU A 345 29.77 12.49 23.38
CA GLU A 345 29.77 13.16 24.68
C GLU A 345 29.16 14.57 24.61
N THR A 346 29.42 15.29 23.51
CA THR A 346 29.02 16.69 23.37
C THR A 346 27.85 16.88 22.41
N GLU A 347 27.00 17.87 22.70
CA GLU A 347 25.90 18.26 21.80
C GLU A 347 26.40 18.68 20.41
N ILE A 348 27.63 19.20 20.31
CA ILE A 348 28.23 19.59 19.02
C ILE A 348 28.55 18.36 18.17
N GLU A 349 29.09 17.31 18.78
CA GLU A 349 29.38 16.05 18.09
C GLU A 349 28.09 15.35 17.65
N LYS A 350 27.06 15.33 18.51
CA LYS A 350 25.72 14.85 18.15
C LYS A 350 25.16 15.58 16.93
N ILE A 351 25.22 16.92 16.91
CA ILE A 351 24.79 17.73 15.77
C ILE A 351 25.58 17.40 14.49
N LYS A 352 26.92 17.27 14.57
CA LYS A 352 27.74 16.88 13.42
C LYS A 352 27.36 15.50 12.89
N LEU A 353 27.11 14.54 13.79
CA LEU A 353 26.69 13.20 13.45
C LEU A 353 25.30 13.18 12.80
N LEU A 354 24.35 13.96 13.33
CA LEU A 354 23.03 14.16 12.72
C LEU A 354 23.12 14.74 11.30
N TYR A 355 23.96 15.75 11.06
CA TYR A 355 24.19 16.27 9.71
C TYR A 355 24.77 15.22 8.75
N LYS A 356 25.65 14.34 9.26
CA LYS A 356 26.17 13.20 8.47
C LYS A 356 25.05 12.23 8.12
N PHE A 357 24.18 11.86 9.07
CA PHE A 357 23.00 11.04 8.80
C PHE A 357 22.05 11.72 7.80
N LEU A 358 21.76 13.01 7.98
CA LEU A 358 20.90 13.79 7.08
C LEU A 358 21.44 13.77 5.65
N LYS A 359 22.73 14.05 5.47
CA LYS A 359 23.41 13.98 4.17
C LYS A 359 23.29 12.58 3.56
N ASN A 360 23.62 11.54 4.31
CA ASN A 360 23.59 10.16 3.82
C ASN A 360 22.17 9.72 3.42
N THR A 361 21.16 10.09 4.20
CA THR A 361 19.75 9.83 3.90
C THR A 361 19.31 10.60 2.65
N ASN A 362 19.67 11.88 2.54
CA ASN A 362 19.33 12.71 1.38
C ASN A 362 19.97 12.23 0.07
N GLN A 363 21.16 11.63 0.13
CA GLN A 363 21.85 11.12 -1.06
C GLN A 363 21.31 9.77 -1.57
N LYS A 364 20.51 9.05 -0.78
CA LYS A 364 19.88 7.79 -1.23
C LYS A 364 18.74 8.07 -2.21
N TYR A 365 18.73 7.38 -3.35
CA TYR A 365 17.62 7.40 -4.30
C TYR A 365 16.56 6.36 -3.90
N LEU A 366 15.31 6.57 -4.33
CA LEU A 366 14.25 5.57 -4.15
C LEU A 366 14.33 4.54 -5.27
N VAL A 367 14.38 3.27 -4.90
CA VAL A 367 14.32 2.11 -5.82
C VAL A 367 12.88 1.83 -6.24
N ILE A 368 11.93 2.15 -5.36
CA ILE A 368 10.49 2.05 -5.61
C ILE A 368 9.86 3.41 -5.29
N ASP A 369 9.17 4.00 -6.26
CA ASP A 369 8.51 5.29 -6.09
C ASP A 369 7.25 5.18 -5.20
N ASN A 370 6.54 4.05 -5.30
CA ASN A 370 5.38 3.75 -4.48
C ASN A 370 5.77 3.63 -3.00
N LYS A 371 4.82 3.97 -2.12
CA LYS A 371 4.95 3.87 -0.66
C LYS A 371 4.25 2.60 -0.16
N TYR A 372 4.79 1.97 0.88
CA TYR A 372 4.10 0.89 1.59
C TYR A 372 2.74 1.38 2.15
N HIS A 373 2.74 2.54 2.80
CA HIS A 373 1.55 3.25 3.24
C HIS A 373 1.34 4.54 2.46
N ASN A 374 0.29 4.57 1.63
CA ASN A 374 -0.01 5.74 0.77
C ASN A 374 -0.36 7.01 1.53
N LYS A 375 -0.91 6.88 2.75
CA LYS A 375 -1.32 8.01 3.59
C LYS A 375 -0.17 8.64 4.38
N LEU A 376 0.95 7.92 4.53
CA LEU A 376 2.13 8.42 5.22
C LEU A 376 3.10 9.12 4.25
N PRO A 377 3.96 10.02 4.74
CA PRO A 377 5.10 10.51 3.95
C PRO A 377 6.03 9.35 3.53
N SER A 378 6.87 9.56 2.52
CA SER A 378 7.89 8.56 2.13
C SER A 378 8.83 8.26 3.29
N ALA A 379 9.41 7.06 3.33
CA ALA A 379 10.32 6.65 4.42
C ALA A 379 11.48 7.66 4.55
N LYS A 380 12.05 8.07 3.40
CA LYS A 380 13.07 9.11 3.33
C LYS A 380 12.61 10.43 3.97
N LYS A 381 11.41 10.92 3.63
CA LYS A 381 10.88 12.17 4.18
C LYS A 381 10.64 12.08 5.69
N GLN A 382 10.12 10.95 6.19
CA GLN A 382 9.93 10.75 7.63
C GLN A 382 11.26 10.86 8.39
N ILE A 383 12.29 10.14 7.92
CA ILE A 383 13.61 10.14 8.56
C ILE A 383 14.31 11.50 8.44
N THR A 384 14.28 12.17 7.28
CA THR A 384 14.93 13.47 7.13
C THR A 384 14.28 14.53 8.01
N THR A 385 12.95 14.57 8.07
CA THR A 385 12.22 15.52 8.92
C THR A 385 12.54 15.28 10.39
N TRP A 386 12.59 14.03 10.84
CA TRP A 386 12.98 13.72 12.22
C TRP A 386 14.42 14.18 12.53
N ILE A 387 15.38 13.94 11.64
CA ILE A 387 16.77 14.39 11.83
C ILE A 387 16.86 15.93 11.88
N GLU A 388 16.10 16.63 11.02
CA GLU A 388 16.07 18.10 10.98
C GLU A 388 15.51 18.69 12.29
N GLU A 389 14.45 18.10 12.84
CA GLU A 389 13.89 18.50 14.13
C GLU A 389 14.88 18.24 15.29
N GLU A 390 15.60 17.12 15.28
CA GLU A 390 16.61 16.83 16.30
C GLU A 390 17.78 17.84 16.25
N ILE A 391 18.24 18.17 15.04
CA ILE A 391 19.24 19.23 14.83
C ILE A 391 18.74 20.58 15.35
N TYR A 392 17.48 20.93 15.05
CA TYR A 392 16.87 22.16 15.52
C TYR A 392 16.81 22.19 17.05
N TYR A 393 16.31 21.13 17.67
CA TYR A 393 16.19 21.00 19.12
C TYR A 393 17.55 21.15 19.83
N LEU A 394 18.58 20.42 19.40
CA LEU A 394 19.90 20.50 20.02
C LEU A 394 20.55 21.89 19.85
N ASN A 395 20.34 22.55 18.71
CA ASN A 395 20.78 23.92 18.52
C ASN A 395 20.05 24.91 19.46
N GLN A 396 18.74 24.77 19.64
CA GLN A 396 17.98 25.60 20.58
C GLN A 396 18.41 25.37 22.02
N LYS A 397 18.57 24.10 22.43
CA LYS A 397 19.06 23.73 23.76
C LYS A 397 20.40 24.41 24.07
N ARG A 398 21.33 24.43 23.10
CA ARG A 398 22.62 25.13 23.22
C ARG A 398 22.49 26.64 23.38
N MET A 399 21.53 27.27 22.71
CA MET A 399 21.26 28.71 22.84
C MET A 399 20.63 29.08 24.19
N LEU A 400 19.96 28.13 24.85
CA LEU A 400 19.28 28.32 26.14
C LEU A 400 20.17 28.00 27.36
N LEU A 401 21.20 27.15 27.23
CA LEU A 401 22.15 26.84 28.31
C LEU A 401 22.84 28.07 28.97
N PRO A 402 23.13 29.18 28.27
CA PRO A 402 23.63 30.40 28.91
C PRO A 402 22.63 31.08 29.89
N TYR A 403 21.35 30.70 29.88
CA TYR A 403 20.30 31.29 30.71
C TYR A 403 19.95 30.51 31.98
N THR A 404 20.42 29.26 32.12
CA THR A 404 20.00 28.36 33.23
C THR A 404 21.10 28.02 34.23
N ALA A 405 22.32 28.55 34.07
CA ALA A 405 23.32 28.43 35.12
C ALA A 405 22.98 29.42 36.27
N PRO A 406 22.93 28.99 37.55
CA PRO A 406 22.92 29.93 38.65
C PRO A 406 24.17 30.79 38.53
N HIS A 407 23.99 32.10 38.63
CA HIS A 407 25.07 33.08 38.60
C HIS A 407 26.12 32.74 39.67
N THR A 408 27.14 31.98 39.29
CA THR A 408 28.45 32.09 39.93
C THR A 408 29.05 33.38 39.41
N GLU A 409 28.79 34.45 40.16
CA GLU A 409 29.55 35.69 40.13
C GLU A 409 31.02 35.36 40.39
N ASN A 410 31.77 34.90 39.39
CA ASN A 410 33.23 34.85 39.39
C ASN A 410 33.82 34.43 38.03
N LYS A 411 33.25 34.89 36.91
CA LYS A 411 34.07 35.09 35.71
C LYS A 411 34.46 36.55 35.62
N LYS A 412 35.74 36.82 35.87
CA LYS A 412 36.41 38.09 35.55
C LYS A 412 35.92 38.58 34.19
N ASN A 413 35.65 39.89 34.12
CA ASN A 413 35.20 40.65 32.95
C ASN A 413 36.22 40.62 31.78
N GLU A 414 36.51 39.45 31.24
CA GLU A 414 37.31 39.29 30.02
C GLU A 414 36.38 39.46 28.83
N GLY A 415 36.48 40.61 28.14
CA GLY A 415 35.78 40.86 26.88
C GLY A 415 34.97 42.16 26.76
N LYS A 416 35.00 43.08 27.75
CA LYS A 416 34.35 44.38 27.60
C LYS A 416 35.08 45.27 26.59
N LEU A 417 34.33 45.85 25.66
CA LEU A 417 34.83 46.82 24.69
C LEU A 417 35.12 48.15 25.38
N LEU A 418 36.38 48.61 25.26
CA LEU A 418 36.75 49.95 25.69
C LEU A 418 36.21 50.97 24.69
N THR A 419 35.27 51.81 25.13
CA THR A 419 34.75 52.91 24.32
C THR A 419 35.47 54.22 24.60
N GLY A 420 35.57 55.07 23.58
CA GLY A 420 36.02 56.45 23.71
C GLY A 420 34.99 57.38 24.35
N PHE A 421 33.74 56.94 24.52
CA PHE A 421 32.68 57.70 25.18
C PHE A 421 32.75 57.59 26.70
N SER A 422 32.37 58.66 27.39
CA SER A 422 32.02 58.62 28.82
C SER A 422 30.67 57.93 29.03
N VAL A 423 30.35 57.54 30.27
CA VAL A 423 29.08 56.86 30.58
C VAL A 423 27.85 57.68 30.14
N PRO A 424 27.77 59.01 30.38
CA PRO A 424 26.66 59.82 29.87
C PRO A 424 26.59 59.87 28.33
N GLN A 425 27.73 60.03 27.66
CA GLN A 425 27.80 60.07 26.20
C GLN A 425 27.37 58.75 25.59
N LEU A 426 27.78 57.63 26.19
CA LEU A 426 27.41 56.29 25.76
C LEU A 426 25.90 56.06 25.92
N SER A 427 25.32 56.45 27.06
CA SER A 427 23.87 56.37 27.29
C SER A 427 23.08 57.18 26.26
N TYR A 428 23.52 58.42 26.00
CA TYR A 428 22.88 59.29 25.04
C TYR A 428 23.02 58.80 23.60
N PHE A 429 24.21 58.33 23.19
CA PHE A 429 24.46 57.79 21.86
C PHE A 429 23.58 56.58 21.56
N PHE A 430 23.47 55.62 22.49
CA PHE A 430 22.54 54.50 22.35
C PHE A 430 21.08 54.97 22.32
N GLY A 431 20.73 56.04 23.03
CA GLY A 431 19.42 56.68 22.91
C GLY A 431 19.14 57.22 21.51
N LEU A 432 20.11 57.87 20.87
CA LEU A 432 19.97 58.34 19.49
C LEU A 432 19.79 57.17 18.52
N LEU A 433 20.54 56.08 18.66
CA LEU A 433 20.39 54.88 17.83
C LEU A 433 18.99 54.25 17.97
N ILE A 434 18.38 54.32 19.17
CA ILE A 434 17.01 53.87 19.39
C ILE A 434 16.03 54.79 18.68
N GLN A 435 16.18 56.11 18.85
CA GLN A 435 15.30 57.11 18.26
C GLN A 435 15.32 57.11 16.73
N THR A 436 16.48 56.85 16.12
CA THR A 436 16.63 56.72 14.66
C THR A 436 16.18 55.35 14.13
N GLY A 437 15.80 54.43 15.01
CA GLY A 437 15.36 53.09 14.63
C GLY A 437 16.48 52.13 14.22
N ILE A 438 17.75 52.54 14.35
CA ILE A 438 18.92 51.70 14.07
C ILE A 438 18.98 50.50 15.03
N ILE A 439 18.57 50.69 16.29
CA ILE A 439 18.42 49.60 17.26
C ILE A 439 17.03 49.65 17.90
N GLN A 440 16.43 48.49 18.14
CA GLN A 440 15.07 48.37 18.67
C GLN A 440 15.01 47.40 19.86
N PRO A 441 15.44 47.83 21.06
CA PRO A 441 15.47 46.95 22.23
C PRO A 441 14.05 46.69 22.76
N LYS A 442 13.81 45.47 23.27
CA LYS A 442 12.52 45.08 23.88
C LYS A 442 12.10 45.99 25.05
N THR A 443 13.07 46.50 25.82
CA THR A 443 12.87 47.48 26.89
C THR A 443 14.12 48.36 27.03
N GLN A 444 13.99 49.57 27.57
CA GLN A 444 15.14 50.43 27.86
C GLN A 444 16.09 49.82 28.90
N ARG A 445 15.55 49.12 29.90
CA ARG A 445 16.39 48.45 30.90
C ARG A 445 17.24 47.33 30.29
N ALA A 446 16.78 46.70 29.21
CA ALA A 446 17.56 45.73 28.47
C ALA A 446 18.78 46.37 27.78
N ILE A 447 18.64 47.59 27.23
CA ILE A 447 19.78 48.28 26.63
C ILE A 447 20.80 48.72 27.69
N PHE A 448 20.37 49.19 28.87
CA PHE A 448 21.30 49.56 29.93
C PHE A 448 22.09 48.36 30.47
N ARG A 449 21.44 47.20 30.61
CA ARG A 449 22.12 45.93 30.95
C ARG A 449 23.13 45.53 29.88
N PHE A 450 22.76 45.66 28.61
CA PHE A 450 23.65 45.37 27.49
C PHE A 450 24.89 46.27 27.53
N ILE A 451 24.71 47.58 27.70
CA ILE A 451 25.82 48.53 27.78
C ILE A 451 26.73 48.18 28.98
N ALA A 452 26.16 47.99 30.16
CA ALA A 452 26.92 47.67 31.38
C ALA A 452 27.72 46.36 31.28
N LYS A 453 27.15 45.37 30.58
CA LYS A 453 27.76 44.04 30.38
C LYS A 453 28.89 44.06 29.35
N HIS A 454 28.74 44.83 28.28
CA HIS A 454 29.61 44.74 27.11
C HIS A 454 30.60 45.90 26.94
N PHE A 455 30.38 47.03 27.60
CA PHE A 455 31.23 48.21 27.45
C PHE A 455 31.90 48.61 28.76
N LYS A 456 33.10 49.19 28.61
CA LYS A 456 33.80 49.94 29.64
C LYS A 456 34.29 51.27 29.07
N THR A 457 34.45 52.28 29.93
CA THR A 457 34.99 53.58 29.53
C THR A 457 36.43 53.70 29.98
N LYS A 458 37.17 54.71 29.47
CA LYS A 458 38.53 55.01 29.93
C LYS A 458 38.65 55.21 31.45
N MET A 459 37.57 55.67 32.10
CA MET A 459 37.55 56.01 33.52
C MET A 459 36.87 54.94 34.39
N THR A 460 36.11 54.01 33.80
CA THR A 460 35.28 53.04 34.56
C THR A 460 35.21 51.68 33.87
N ASP A 461 35.76 50.64 34.51
CA ASP A 461 35.67 49.24 34.06
C ASP A 461 34.28 48.62 34.27
N THR A 462 33.56 49.10 35.28
CA THR A 462 32.19 48.69 35.60
C THR A 462 31.24 49.88 35.47
N ILE A 463 30.26 49.76 34.58
CA ILE A 463 29.25 50.80 34.36
C ILE A 463 27.98 50.38 35.10
N SER A 464 27.48 51.23 35.99
CA SER A 464 26.21 51.00 36.69
C SER A 464 25.01 51.20 35.75
N ILE A 465 24.05 50.28 35.82
CA ILE A 465 22.77 50.36 35.08
C ILE A 465 21.98 51.60 35.52
N ASP A 466 22.00 51.94 36.81
CA ASP A 466 21.27 53.10 37.34
C ASP A 466 21.89 54.42 36.89
N SER A 467 23.22 54.45 36.75
CA SER A 467 23.93 55.59 36.17
C SER A 467 23.56 55.81 34.71
N LEU A 468 23.50 54.73 33.91
CA LEU A 468 23.04 54.79 32.52
C LEU A 468 21.59 55.27 32.43
N ASN A 469 20.70 54.75 33.28
CA ASN A 469 19.30 55.14 33.33
C ASN A 469 19.13 56.64 33.64
N SER A 470 19.78 57.13 34.70
CA SER A 470 19.74 58.55 35.06
C SER A 470 20.27 59.45 33.94
N LYS A 471 21.41 59.07 33.34
CA LYS A 471 22.05 59.86 32.26
C LYS A 471 21.35 59.73 30.91
N TYR A 472 20.49 58.73 30.72
CA TYR A 472 19.63 58.60 29.55
C TYR A 472 18.53 59.67 29.54
N TYR A 473 17.91 59.91 30.70
CA TYR A 473 16.82 60.87 30.85
C TYR A 473 17.32 62.30 31.09
N ASN A 474 18.42 62.45 31.83
CA ASN A 474 18.97 63.74 32.22
C ASN A 474 20.29 64.03 31.46
N VAL A 475 20.16 64.29 30.16
CA VAL A 475 21.32 64.51 29.29
C VAL A 475 21.76 65.98 29.32
N GLU A 476 22.96 66.22 29.83
CA GLU A 476 23.61 67.53 29.86
C GLU A 476 23.97 68.04 28.45
N THR A 477 23.91 69.35 28.23
CA THR A 477 24.23 69.98 26.93
C THR A 477 25.65 69.66 26.44
N THR A 478 26.61 69.60 27.37
CA THR A 478 28.00 69.19 27.11
C THR A 478 28.09 67.76 26.55
N THR A 479 27.27 66.85 27.07
CA THR A 479 27.18 65.46 26.58
C THR A 479 26.60 65.41 25.17
N LYS A 480 25.56 66.21 24.88
CA LYS A 480 24.97 66.30 23.53
C LYS A 480 25.97 66.81 22.50
N ASN A 481 26.72 67.87 22.84
CA ASN A 481 27.72 68.45 21.95
C ASN A 481 28.87 67.48 21.65
N ALA A 482 29.40 66.80 22.67
CA ALA A 482 30.47 65.83 22.48
C ALA A 482 30.05 64.62 21.62
N VAL A 483 28.82 64.12 21.79
CA VAL A 483 28.29 63.04 20.94
C VAL A 483 28.05 63.54 19.51
N ARG A 484 27.56 64.77 19.34
CA ARG A 484 27.36 65.40 18.03
C ARG A 484 28.66 65.52 17.24
N GLU A 485 29.74 65.98 17.88
CA GLU A 485 31.06 66.06 17.25
C GLU A 485 31.54 64.69 16.76
N LYS A 486 31.36 63.64 17.58
CA LYS A 486 31.70 62.27 17.19
C LYS A 486 30.86 61.75 16.02
N ILE A 487 29.58 62.12 15.95
CA ILE A 487 28.72 61.77 14.81
C ILE A 487 29.16 62.51 13.53
N ILE A 488 29.56 63.79 13.63
CA ILE A 488 30.11 64.54 12.50
C ILE A 488 31.43 63.92 12.03
N GLU A 489 32.29 63.49 12.94
CA GLU A 489 33.52 62.75 12.60
C GLU A 489 33.20 61.46 11.85
N LEU A 490 32.21 60.67 12.32
CA LEU A 490 31.75 59.48 11.62
C LEU A 490 31.19 59.79 10.21
N LEU A 491 30.43 60.88 10.08
CA LEU A 491 29.91 61.33 8.78
C LEU A 491 31.05 61.72 7.82
N ASN A 492 32.09 62.37 8.32
CA ASN A 492 33.27 62.72 7.51
C ASN A 492 34.09 61.47 7.11
N LEU A 493 34.01 60.39 7.88
CA LEU A 493 34.65 59.10 7.58
C LEU A 493 33.83 58.24 6.61
N SER A 494 32.51 58.43 6.54
CA SER A 494 31.71 57.82 5.47
C SER A 494 32.05 58.50 4.15
N LYS A 495 32.94 57.89 3.37
CA LYS A 495 33.25 58.33 2.01
C LYS A 495 31.96 58.29 1.18
N PHE A 496 31.61 59.42 0.57
CA PHE A 496 30.70 59.45 -0.57
C PHE A 496 31.44 59.04 -1.83
#